data_AF-A0A8J3CDM9-F1
#
_entry.id   AF-A0A8J3CDM9-F1
#
_cell.length_a   1.000
_cell.length_b   1.000
_cell.length_c   1.000
_cell.angle_alpha   90.00
_cell.angle_beta   90.00
_cell.angle_gamma   90.00
#
_symmetry.space_group_name_H-M   'P 1'
#
loop_
_entity.id
_entity.type
_entity.pdbx_description
1 polymer ?
#
loop_
_entity_poly.entity_id
_entity_poly.type
_entity_poly.pdbx_seq_one_letter_code
_entity_poly.pdbx_strand_id
1 'polypeptide(L)'
;MAAGVKVVGTDAFTRLGRELKQAGNGQLRRDMTRAMRKAAGPAVNEAQSNVKATSSKAQRGGGRFARAQAALARKKKVTERAKQRAFAQRGLRDSVARTVKIQTSTSGRSSAVRVRSRRKLMPEDQERLPRHMNKGRWRHPVFGGDRWVTQTVTPPGWFDRAMQKHGPIIRGKAFTVVLDTLDRLGS
;
A
#
# COMPACT_ATOMS: atom_id res chain seq x y z
N MET A 1 12.55 -1.50 -1.33
CA MET A 1 11.62 -0.39 -1.05
C MET A 1 11.60 -0.27 0.46
N ALA A 2 12.37 0.65 1.00
CA ALA A 2 12.58 0.85 2.42
C ALA A 2 12.33 2.33 2.76
N ALA A 3 11.09 2.75 2.57
CA ALA A 3 10.50 3.89 3.28
C ALA A 3 9.07 3.51 3.67
N GLY A 4 8.86 2.27 4.10
CA GLY A 4 7.59 1.87 4.67
C GLY A 4 7.56 2.35 6.11
N VAL A 5 6.59 3.20 6.47
CA VAL A 5 6.34 3.51 7.88
C VAL A 5 5.90 2.20 8.55
N LYS A 6 6.81 1.62 9.32
CA LYS A 6 6.56 0.47 10.18
C LYS A 6 6.40 1.05 11.58
N VAL A 7 5.16 1.21 12.03
CA VAL A 7 4.93 1.47 13.45
C VAL A 7 4.98 0.11 14.14
N VAL A 8 6.13 -0.16 14.73
CA VAL A 8 6.34 -1.18 15.76
C VAL A 8 6.89 -0.37 16.92
N GLY A 9 6.13 -0.28 17.99
CA GLY A 9 6.57 0.34 19.23
C GLY A 9 6.28 -0.64 20.35
N THR A 10 7.28 -0.83 21.23
CA THR A 10 7.14 -1.05 22.68
C THR A 10 6.34 -2.23 23.24
N ASP A 11 6.72 -2.60 24.48
CA ASP A 11 6.05 -3.59 25.32
C ASP A 11 4.55 -3.34 25.42
N ALA A 12 4.10 -2.09 25.35
CA ALA A 12 2.68 -1.72 25.34
C ALA A 12 1.89 -2.37 24.19
N PHE A 13 2.43 -2.44 22.97
CA PHE A 13 1.73 -3.09 21.84
C PHE A 13 1.72 -4.61 21.97
N THR A 14 2.77 -5.19 22.57
CA THR A 14 2.88 -6.62 22.85
C THR A 14 1.96 -7.03 24.01
N ARG A 15 1.90 -6.19 25.06
CA ARG A 15 1.01 -6.31 26.22
C ARG A 15 -0.45 -6.22 25.78
N LEU A 16 -0.81 -5.17 25.05
CA LEU A 16 -2.15 -5.02 24.48
C LEU A 16 -2.54 -6.22 23.61
N GLY A 17 -1.60 -6.73 22.80
CA GLY A 17 -1.84 -7.95 22.03
C GLY A 17 -2.23 -9.12 22.93
N ARG A 18 -1.45 -9.40 23.98
CA ARG A 18 -1.73 -10.48 24.93
C ARG A 18 -3.05 -10.30 25.65
N GLU A 19 -3.32 -9.10 26.17
CA GLU A 19 -4.55 -8.77 26.90
C GLU A 19 -5.78 -8.87 25.98
N LEU A 20 -5.73 -8.35 24.75
CA LEU A 20 -6.81 -8.53 23.75
C LEU A 20 -7.06 -10.00 23.41
N LYS A 21 -6.02 -10.84 23.44
CA LYS A 21 -6.16 -12.29 23.20
C LYS A 21 -6.83 -12.97 24.40
N GLN A 22 -6.41 -12.62 25.62
CA GLN A 22 -6.94 -13.20 26.87
C GLN A 22 -8.39 -12.79 27.11
N ALA A 23 -8.73 -11.51 26.90
CA ALA A 23 -10.07 -10.99 27.09
C ALA A 23 -11.09 -11.48 26.05
N GLY A 24 -10.65 -12.15 24.96
CA GLY A 24 -11.54 -12.66 23.92
C GLY A 24 -12.34 -11.59 23.16
N ASN A 25 -12.08 -10.29 23.40
CA ASN A 25 -12.90 -9.19 22.92
C ASN A 25 -12.64 -8.88 21.43
N GLY A 26 -13.28 -9.66 20.57
CA GLY A 26 -13.18 -9.53 19.13
C GLY A 26 -13.69 -8.19 18.60
N GLN A 27 -14.61 -7.53 19.31
CA GLN A 27 -15.16 -6.23 18.93
C GLN A 27 -14.12 -5.13 19.09
N LEU A 28 -13.49 -5.05 20.26
CA LEU A 28 -12.45 -4.07 20.54
C LEU A 28 -11.26 -4.20 19.57
N ARG A 29 -10.88 -5.45 19.23
CA ARG A 29 -9.87 -5.73 18.21
C ARG A 29 -10.26 -5.17 16.83
N ARG A 30 -11.53 -5.31 16.44
CA ARG A 30 -12.04 -4.77 15.16
C ARG A 30 -12.00 -3.24 15.18
N ASP A 31 -12.39 -2.62 16.29
CA ASP A 31 -12.43 -1.16 16.42
C ASP A 31 -11.03 -0.55 16.42
N MET A 32 -10.09 -1.15 17.16
CA MET A 32 -8.68 -0.77 17.07
C MET A 32 -8.15 -0.88 15.63
N THR A 33 -8.47 -1.98 14.95
CA THR A 33 -8.05 -2.19 13.55
C THR A 33 -8.63 -1.13 12.62
N ARG A 34 -9.89 -0.73 12.81
CA ARG A 34 -10.53 0.36 12.06
C ARG A 34 -9.85 1.70 12.35
N ALA A 35 -9.58 2.00 13.61
CA ALA A 35 -8.91 3.24 14.04
C ALA A 35 -7.49 3.35 13.46
N MET A 36 -6.71 2.27 13.52
CA MET A 36 -5.38 2.19 12.89
C MET A 36 -5.43 2.41 11.38
N ARG A 37 -6.42 1.85 10.69
CA ARG A 37 -6.62 2.09 9.24
C ARG A 37 -7.00 3.54 8.95
N LYS A 38 -7.88 4.13 9.77
CA LYS A 38 -8.28 5.53 9.65
C LYS A 38 -7.06 6.44 9.81
N ALA A 39 -6.19 6.17 10.77
CA ALA A 39 -4.95 6.92 11.00
C ALA A 39 -3.98 6.85 9.80
N ALA A 40 -3.84 5.68 9.16
CA ALA A 40 -2.95 5.48 8.01
C ALA A 40 -3.56 5.86 6.64
N GLY A 41 -4.86 6.17 6.60
CA GLY A 41 -5.59 6.53 5.37
C GLY A 41 -4.97 7.68 4.58
N PRO A 42 -4.65 8.83 5.20
CA PRO A 42 -4.07 9.99 4.50
C PRO A 42 -2.78 9.65 3.73
N ALA A 43 -1.89 8.87 4.34
CA ALA A 43 -0.65 8.41 3.72
C ALA A 43 -0.89 7.61 2.43
N VAL A 44 -1.89 6.72 2.44
CA VAL A 44 -2.25 5.91 1.27
C VAL A 44 -2.86 6.78 0.18
N ASN A 45 -3.78 7.67 0.55
CA ASN A 45 -4.43 8.57 -0.39
C ASN A 45 -3.41 9.48 -1.08
N GLU A 46 -2.47 10.06 -0.32
CA GLU A 46 -1.43 10.92 -0.87
C GLU A 46 -0.46 10.12 -1.76
N ALA A 47 -0.01 8.94 -1.35
CA ALA A 47 0.83 8.10 -2.21
C ALA A 47 0.14 7.70 -3.52
N GLN A 48 -1.16 7.37 -3.47
CA GLN A 48 -1.97 7.07 -4.65
C GLN A 48 -2.17 8.29 -5.55
N SER A 49 -2.39 9.47 -4.96
CA SER A 49 -2.50 10.73 -5.70
C SER A 49 -1.18 11.07 -6.39
N ASN A 50 -0.07 11.02 -5.65
CA ASN A 50 1.27 11.31 -6.14
C ASN A 50 1.61 10.46 -7.37
N VAL A 51 1.39 9.15 -7.33
CA VAL A 51 1.72 8.29 -8.49
C VAL A 51 0.82 8.55 -9.69
N LYS A 52 -0.45 8.90 -9.49
CA LYS A 52 -1.37 9.27 -10.59
C LYS A 52 -0.96 10.60 -11.23
N ALA A 53 -0.52 11.55 -10.43
CA ALA A 53 -0.07 12.87 -10.85
C ALA A 53 1.30 12.86 -11.54
N THR A 54 2.11 11.80 -11.36
CA THR A 54 3.42 11.74 -12.02
C THR A 54 3.30 11.86 -13.54
N SER A 55 4.11 12.72 -14.15
CA SER A 55 4.32 12.72 -15.58
C SER A 55 5.40 11.70 -15.93
N SER A 56 5.23 11.00 -17.05
CA SER A 56 6.24 10.08 -17.56
C SER A 56 6.37 10.28 -19.05
N LYS A 57 7.55 10.71 -19.50
CA LYS A 57 7.87 10.82 -20.93
C LYS A 57 8.14 9.39 -21.45
N ALA A 58 7.16 8.78 -22.10
CA ALA A 58 7.31 7.47 -22.74
C ALA A 58 6.29 7.29 -23.89
N GLN A 59 6.71 6.55 -24.93
CA GLN A 59 5.81 6.00 -25.96
C GLN A 59 4.75 5.09 -25.31
N ARG A 60 3.53 5.05 -25.86
CA ARG A 60 2.42 4.20 -25.37
C ARG A 60 2.85 2.72 -25.36
N GLY A 61 3.24 2.19 -24.20
CA GLY A 61 3.62 0.78 -24.04
C GLY A 61 2.42 -0.18 -23.95
N GLY A 62 2.58 -1.39 -24.50
CA GLY A 62 1.55 -2.44 -24.64
C GLY A 62 1.09 -3.14 -23.37
N GLY A 63 1.70 -2.90 -22.20
CA GLY A 63 1.41 -3.63 -20.96
C GLY A 63 0.02 -3.42 -20.33
N ARG A 64 -0.91 -2.72 -21.00
CA ARG A 64 -2.27 -2.46 -20.50
C ARG A 64 -3.07 -3.75 -20.33
N PHE A 65 -2.98 -4.66 -21.30
CA PHE A 65 -3.73 -5.92 -21.26
C PHE A 65 -3.24 -6.83 -20.13
N ALA A 66 -1.93 -7.01 -19.99
CA ALA A 66 -1.33 -7.77 -18.89
C ALA A 66 -1.77 -7.26 -17.50
N ARG A 67 -1.86 -5.94 -17.33
CA ARG A 67 -2.33 -5.33 -16.06
C ARG A 67 -3.81 -5.56 -15.79
N ALA A 68 -4.66 -5.53 -16.83
CA ALA A 68 -6.07 -5.86 -16.69
C ALA A 68 -6.26 -7.34 -16.34
N GLN A 69 -5.56 -8.23 -17.04
CA GLN A 69 -5.57 -9.66 -16.77
C GLN A 69 -5.10 -9.98 -15.35
N ALA A 70 -3.95 -9.46 -14.93
CA ALA A 70 -3.44 -9.69 -13.57
C ALA A 70 -4.43 -9.19 -12.50
N ALA A 71 -5.17 -8.11 -12.77
CA ALA A 71 -6.20 -7.63 -11.85
C ALA A 71 -7.41 -8.59 -11.75
N LEU A 72 -7.78 -9.23 -12.86
CA LEU A 72 -8.88 -10.20 -12.93
C LEU A 72 -8.49 -11.56 -12.37
N ALA A 73 -7.27 -12.04 -12.64
CA ALA A 73 -6.76 -13.34 -12.18
C ALA A 73 -6.80 -13.50 -10.64
N ARG A 74 -6.82 -12.39 -9.90
CA ARG A 74 -6.90 -12.39 -8.42
C ARG A 74 -8.33 -12.42 -7.88
N LYS A 75 -9.35 -12.40 -8.75
CA LYS A 75 -10.76 -12.42 -8.34
C LYS A 75 -11.26 -13.86 -8.30
N LYS A 76 -11.84 -14.24 -7.15
CA LYS A 76 -12.53 -15.54 -7.00
C LYS A 76 -13.69 -15.71 -7.99
N LYS A 77 -14.39 -14.62 -8.32
CA LYS A 77 -15.46 -14.57 -9.32
C LYS A 77 -15.26 -13.35 -10.22
N VAL A 78 -15.18 -13.56 -11.53
CA VAL A 78 -15.05 -12.50 -12.52
C VAL A 78 -16.45 -12.05 -12.94
N THR A 79 -16.83 -10.84 -12.53
CA THR A 79 -18.10 -10.21 -12.93
C THR A 79 -17.87 -9.19 -14.03
N GLU A 80 -18.93 -8.83 -14.78
CA GLU A 80 -18.82 -7.78 -15.80
C GLU A 80 -18.34 -6.45 -15.24
N ARG A 81 -18.84 -6.07 -14.05
CA ARG A 81 -18.35 -4.88 -13.33
C ARG A 81 -16.86 -4.98 -12.97
N ALA A 82 -16.36 -6.18 -12.67
CA ALA A 82 -14.94 -6.40 -12.41
C ALA A 82 -14.10 -6.28 -13.69
N LYS A 83 -14.58 -6.82 -14.82
CA LYS A 83 -13.96 -6.67 -16.15
C LYS A 83 -13.89 -5.19 -16.53
N GLN A 84 -15.02 -4.49 -16.51
CA GLN A 84 -15.11 -3.05 -16.81
C GLN A 84 -14.12 -2.23 -15.97
N ARG A 85 -14.06 -2.48 -14.65
CA ARG A 85 -13.08 -1.80 -13.77
C ARG A 85 -11.63 -2.15 -14.10
N ALA A 86 -11.33 -3.42 -14.37
CA ALA A 86 -9.98 -3.84 -14.72
C ALA A 86 -9.50 -3.20 -16.02
N PHE A 87 -10.38 -3.11 -17.02
CA PHE A 87 -10.12 -2.39 -18.26
C PHE A 87 -9.99 -0.88 -18.04
N ALA A 88 -10.89 -0.24 -17.31
CA ALA A 88 -10.80 1.19 -17.03
C ALA A 88 -9.49 1.57 -16.31
N GLN A 89 -9.03 0.71 -15.39
CA GLN A 89 -7.85 0.95 -14.54
C GLN A 89 -6.57 0.25 -15.05
N ARG A 90 -6.50 -0.01 -16.36
CA ARG A 90 -5.36 -0.69 -17.00
C ARG A 90 -4.12 0.19 -17.19
N GLY A 91 -4.22 1.46 -16.80
CA GLY A 91 -3.11 2.41 -16.77
C GLY A 91 -1.98 1.94 -15.85
N LEU A 92 -0.73 2.28 -16.20
CA LEU A 92 0.43 1.96 -15.37
C LEU A 92 0.28 2.61 -13.99
N ARG A 93 -0.01 3.92 -13.95
CA ARG A 93 -0.15 4.69 -12.71
C ARG A 93 -1.28 4.17 -11.83
N ASP A 94 -2.45 3.86 -12.41
CA ASP A 94 -3.57 3.26 -11.67
C ASP A 94 -3.23 1.88 -11.11
N SER A 95 -2.49 1.07 -11.86
CA SER A 95 -2.04 -0.23 -11.40
C SER A 95 -1.04 -0.12 -10.26
N VAL A 96 -0.09 0.82 -10.34
CA VAL A 96 0.84 1.11 -9.25
C VAL A 96 0.11 1.68 -8.03
N ALA A 97 -0.83 2.61 -8.20
CA ALA A 97 -1.65 3.15 -7.12
C ALA A 97 -2.39 2.04 -6.36
N ARG A 98 -2.96 1.06 -7.08
CA ARG A 98 -3.64 -0.10 -6.49
C ARG A 98 -2.73 -0.99 -5.65
N THR A 99 -1.41 -0.95 -5.86
CA THR A 99 -0.45 -1.70 -5.04
C THR A 99 -0.33 -1.15 -3.62
N VAL A 100 -0.63 0.14 -3.41
CA VAL A 100 -0.50 0.81 -2.11
C VAL A 100 -1.61 0.33 -1.18
N LYS A 101 -1.23 -0.33 -0.09
CA LYS A 101 -2.15 -0.92 0.88
C LYS A 101 -1.71 -0.65 2.31
N ILE A 102 -2.71 -0.45 3.17
CA ILE A 102 -2.54 -0.54 4.62
C ILE A 102 -2.47 -2.02 5.00
N GLN A 103 -1.51 -2.36 5.85
CA GLN A 103 -1.37 -3.65 6.51
C GLN A 103 -1.45 -3.40 8.01
N THR A 104 -2.56 -3.81 8.60
CA THR A 104 -2.74 -3.88 10.05
C THR A 104 -2.44 -5.30 10.51
N SER A 105 -1.65 -5.44 11.56
CA SER A 105 -1.54 -6.67 12.32
C SER A 105 -2.08 -6.40 13.71
N THR A 106 -3.05 -7.21 14.12
CA THR A 106 -3.63 -7.17 15.45
C THR A 106 -3.68 -8.62 15.93
N SER A 107 -2.51 -9.14 16.27
CA SER A 107 -2.35 -10.48 16.80
C SER A 107 -2.01 -10.40 18.29
N GLY A 108 -2.20 -11.51 19.00
CA GLY A 108 -1.83 -11.59 20.41
C GLY A 108 -0.35 -11.32 20.70
N ARG A 109 0.49 -11.29 19.67
CA ARG A 109 1.94 -11.04 19.75
C ARG A 109 2.36 -9.72 19.11
N SER A 110 1.45 -9.00 18.44
CA SER A 110 1.81 -7.77 17.74
C SER A 110 0.59 -6.92 17.38
N SER A 111 0.60 -5.67 17.83
CA SER A 111 -0.22 -4.60 17.27
C SER A 111 0.68 -3.73 16.38
N ALA A 112 0.34 -3.57 15.10
CA ALA A 112 1.16 -2.79 14.17
C ALA A 112 0.33 -2.27 12.99
N VAL A 113 0.64 -1.06 12.54
CA VAL A 113 0.18 -0.53 11.26
C VAL A 113 1.35 -0.27 10.33
N ARG A 114 1.21 -0.67 9.07
CA ARG A 114 2.21 -0.51 8.02
C ARG A 114 1.54 -0.04 6.74
N VAL A 115 2.16 0.90 6.04
CA VAL A 115 1.79 1.24 4.67
C VAL A 115 2.83 0.68 3.73
N ARG A 116 2.41 -0.10 2.72
CA ARG A 116 3.32 -0.75 1.76
C ARG A 116 2.76 -0.73 0.34
N SER A 117 3.66 -0.64 -0.64
CA SER A 117 3.38 -1.03 -2.02
C SER A 117 3.58 -2.55 -2.18
N ARG A 118 2.51 -3.27 -2.50
CA ARG A 118 2.51 -4.73 -2.70
C ARG A 118 2.84 -5.07 -4.15
N ARG A 119 4.11 -5.41 -4.43
CA ARG A 119 4.57 -5.78 -5.78
C ARG A 119 3.78 -6.90 -6.44
N LYS A 120 3.35 -7.89 -5.65
CA LYS A 120 2.54 -9.04 -6.09
C LYS A 120 1.14 -8.68 -6.61
N LEU A 121 0.77 -7.39 -6.61
CA LEU A 121 -0.44 -6.87 -7.25
C LEU A 121 -0.19 -6.36 -8.69
N MET A 122 1.07 -6.28 -9.12
CA MET A 122 1.44 -6.04 -10.51
C MET A 122 1.51 -7.37 -11.28
N PRO A 123 1.49 -7.34 -12.62
CA PRO A 123 1.97 -8.45 -13.44
C PRO A 123 3.41 -8.86 -13.07
N GLU A 124 3.76 -10.12 -13.31
CA GLU A 124 5.04 -10.72 -12.90
C GLU A 124 6.25 -9.99 -13.51
N ASP A 125 6.16 -9.66 -14.81
CA ASP A 125 7.13 -8.86 -15.57
C ASP A 125 7.24 -7.39 -15.07
N GLN A 126 6.29 -6.94 -14.25
CA GLN A 126 6.13 -5.55 -13.82
C GLN A 126 6.24 -5.36 -12.30
N GLU A 127 6.57 -6.39 -11.53
CA GLU A 127 6.60 -6.34 -10.06
C GLU A 127 7.54 -5.26 -9.51
N ARG A 128 8.66 -5.02 -10.19
CA ARG A 128 9.70 -4.07 -9.73
C ARG A 128 9.35 -2.62 -10.12
N LEU A 129 8.41 -2.41 -11.04
CA LEU A 129 8.08 -1.07 -11.56
C LEU A 129 7.70 -0.05 -10.48
N PRO A 130 6.87 -0.36 -9.46
CA PRO A 130 6.58 0.59 -8.39
C PRO A 130 7.84 1.16 -7.73
N ARG A 131 8.87 0.33 -7.53
CA ARG A 131 10.15 0.76 -6.96
C ARG A 131 10.92 1.66 -7.91
N HIS A 132 10.98 1.29 -9.17
CA HIS A 132 11.67 2.06 -10.21
C HIS A 132 11.01 3.43 -10.44
N MET A 133 9.67 3.47 -10.50
CA MET A 133 8.91 4.71 -10.58
C MET A 133 9.15 5.60 -9.36
N ASN A 134 9.27 5.02 -8.16
CA ASN A 134 9.55 5.79 -6.96
C ASN A 134 10.98 6.37 -6.98
N LYS A 135 11.96 5.66 -7.55
CA LYS A 135 13.31 6.20 -7.78
C LYS A 135 13.35 7.31 -8.84
N GLY A 136 12.35 7.39 -9.71
CA GLY A 136 12.22 8.45 -10.72
C GLY A 136 12.83 8.12 -12.08
N ARG A 137 13.69 7.11 -12.22
CA ARG A 137 14.28 6.74 -13.52
C ARG A 137 14.55 5.24 -13.61
N TRP A 138 14.24 4.64 -14.75
CA TRP A 138 14.60 3.26 -15.06
C TRP A 138 14.76 3.01 -16.54
N ARG A 139 15.45 1.92 -16.87
CA ARG A 139 15.59 1.39 -18.23
C ARG A 139 14.80 0.10 -18.37
N HIS A 140 14.16 -0.08 -19.50
CA HIS A 140 13.47 -1.31 -19.86
C HIS A 140 13.55 -1.56 -21.37
N PRO A 141 13.49 -2.82 -21.82
CA PRO A 141 13.35 -3.10 -23.25
C PRO A 141 12.00 -2.60 -23.76
N VAL A 142 11.95 -2.22 -25.04
CA VAL A 142 10.69 -2.05 -25.75
C VAL A 142 10.09 -3.45 -25.91
N PHE A 143 8.79 -3.58 -25.70
CA PHE A 143 8.12 -4.87 -25.77
C PHE A 143 8.31 -5.49 -27.17
N GLY A 144 8.83 -6.72 -27.23
CA GLY A 144 9.03 -7.45 -28.47
C GLY A 144 10.29 -7.07 -29.28
N GLY A 145 11.29 -6.42 -28.69
CA GLY A 145 12.56 -6.18 -29.36
C GLY A 145 13.71 -5.80 -28.42
N ASP A 146 14.91 -5.63 -28.99
CA ASP A 146 16.15 -5.44 -28.23
C ASP A 146 16.47 -3.97 -27.90
N ARG A 147 15.63 -3.05 -28.35
CA ARG A 147 15.82 -1.62 -28.10
C ARG A 147 15.51 -1.29 -26.64
N TRP A 148 16.50 -0.77 -25.91
CA TRP A 148 16.32 -0.31 -24.53
C TRP A 148 15.94 1.16 -24.48
N VAL A 149 14.89 1.47 -23.73
CA VAL A 149 14.45 2.85 -23.50
C VAL A 149 14.61 3.23 -22.04
N THR A 150 14.91 4.52 -21.81
CA THR A 150 14.95 5.10 -20.46
C THR A 150 13.64 5.86 -20.23
N GLN A 151 12.94 5.50 -19.17
CA GLN A 151 11.75 6.21 -18.72
C GLN A 151 12.07 6.98 -17.44
N THR A 152 11.69 8.26 -17.43
CA THR A 152 11.82 9.14 -16.28
C THR A 152 10.42 9.54 -15.79
N VAL A 153 10.24 9.50 -14.48
CA VAL A 153 9.04 9.90 -13.75
C VAL A 153 9.36 11.14 -12.95
N THR A 154 8.55 12.18 -13.13
CA THR A 154 8.68 13.45 -12.41
C THR A 154 7.33 13.85 -11.81
N PRO A 155 7.28 14.28 -10.54
CA PRO A 155 8.36 14.22 -9.54
C PRO A 155 8.67 12.78 -9.07
N PRO A 156 9.91 12.48 -8.64
CA PRO A 156 10.25 11.20 -8.04
C PRO A 156 9.65 11.06 -6.62
N GLY A 157 9.89 9.93 -5.97
CA GLY A 157 9.53 9.71 -4.58
C GLY A 157 8.02 9.73 -4.32
N TRP A 158 7.21 9.30 -5.28
CA TRP A 158 5.74 9.33 -5.16
C TRP A 158 5.23 8.63 -3.89
N PHE A 159 5.93 7.57 -3.45
CA PHE A 159 5.62 6.83 -2.22
C PHE A 159 6.37 7.43 -1.03
N ASP A 160 7.68 7.63 -1.18
CA ASP A 160 8.54 8.02 -0.05
C ASP A 160 8.16 9.38 0.52
N ARG A 161 7.80 10.36 -0.33
CA ARG A 161 7.36 11.69 0.13
C ARG A 161 6.09 11.62 0.98
N ALA A 162 5.11 10.80 0.56
CA ALA A 162 3.89 10.60 1.34
C ALA A 162 4.20 9.94 2.70
N MET A 163 5.12 8.98 2.72
CA MET A 163 5.52 8.29 3.95
C MET A 163 6.32 9.19 4.90
N GLN A 164 7.19 10.04 4.38
CA GLN A 164 7.95 11.02 5.16
C GLN A 164 7.01 12.04 5.82
N LYS A 165 6.05 12.58 5.06
CA LYS A 165 5.09 13.57 5.56
C LYS A 165 4.14 13.01 6.62
N HIS A 166 3.56 11.83 6.37
CA HIS A 166 2.53 11.27 7.26
C HIS A 166 3.08 10.33 8.34
N GLY A 167 4.32 9.85 8.20
CA GLY A 167 4.89 8.84 9.09
C GLY A 167 4.85 9.19 10.58
N PRO A 168 5.30 10.39 10.99
CA PRO A 168 5.22 10.83 12.39
C PRO A 168 3.78 10.88 12.92
N ILE A 169 2.85 11.39 12.11
CA ILE A 169 1.43 11.51 12.46
C ILE A 169 0.78 10.14 12.65
N ILE A 170 1.08 9.19 11.76
CA ILE A 170 0.58 7.81 11.85
C ILE A 170 1.12 7.15 13.11
N ARG A 171 2.40 7.36 13.43
CA ARG A 171 3.03 6.79 14.64
C ARG A 171 2.36 7.32 15.90
N GLY A 172 2.16 8.63 16.01
CA GLY A 172 1.47 9.24 17.16
C GLY A 172 0.04 8.74 17.30
N LYS A 173 -0.76 8.79 16.22
CA LYS A 173 -2.15 8.31 16.24
C LYS A 173 -2.26 6.82 16.56
N ALA A 174 -1.35 6.00 16.04
CA ALA A 174 -1.32 4.57 16.36
C ALA A 174 -1.03 4.33 17.84
N PHE A 175 -0.13 5.11 18.43
CA PHE A 175 0.15 5.04 19.87
C PHE A 175 -1.09 5.42 20.70
N THR A 176 -1.75 6.54 20.39
CA THR A 176 -3.00 6.95 21.07
C THR A 176 -4.08 5.88 20.98
N VAL A 177 -4.26 5.27 19.80
CA VAL A 177 -5.24 4.19 19.61
C VAL A 177 -4.94 2.98 20.50
N VAL A 178 -3.66 2.62 20.68
CA VAL A 178 -3.27 1.53 21.59
C VAL A 178 -3.59 1.88 23.03
N LEU A 179 -3.27 3.10 23.48
CA LEU A 179 -3.57 3.53 24.85
C LEU A 179 -5.07 3.54 25.14
N ASP A 180 -5.89 4.12 24.25
CA ASP A 180 -7.36 4.12 24.37
C ASP A 180 -7.93 2.70 24.38
N THR A 181 -7.32 1.77 23.65
CA THR A 181 -7.75 0.36 23.65
C THR A 181 -7.39 -0.33 24.96
N LEU A 182 -6.21 -0.03 25.55
CA LEU A 182 -5.78 -0.57 26.84
C LEU A 182 -6.67 -0.07 27.98
N ASP A 183 -7.01 1.22 27.97
CA ASP A 183 -7.86 1.85 28.98
C ASP A 183 -9.25 1.18 29.05
N ARG A 184 -9.85 0.92 27.88
CA ARG A 184 -11.11 0.19 27.75
C ARG A 184 -11.05 -1.31 28.09
N LEU A 185 -9.86 -1.89 28.23
CA LEU A 185 -9.69 -3.27 28.72
C LEU A 185 -9.52 -3.33 30.23
N GLY A 186 -8.98 -2.26 30.83
CA GLY A 186 -8.80 -2.14 32.27
C GLY A 186 -10.03 -1.60 33.01
N SER A 187 -10.93 -0.93 32.30
CA SER A 187 -12.27 -0.51 32.78
C SER A 187 -13.29 -1.63 32.62
#